data_AF-A0A1H7AU32-F1
#
_entry.id   AF-A0A1H7AU32-F1
#
_cell.length_a   1.000
_cell.length_b   1.000
_cell.length_c   1.000
_cell.angle_alpha   90.00
_cell.angle_beta   90.00
_cell.angle_gamma   90.00
#
_symmetry.space_group_name_H-M   'P 1'
#
loop_
_entity.id
_entity.type
_entity.pdbx_description
1 polymer ?
#
loop_
_entity_poly.entity_id
_entity_poly.type
_entity_poly.pdbx_seq_one_letter_code
_entity_poly.pdbx_strand_id
1 'polypeptide(L)'
;MTVSPWRPSRLTRAQQEERRLAAQPALNDPSRTTLDLAQQFGVAEVTIRAWRARLRRDGEEALRASRATGRPERLTAAQQDEIGAILDGDPRAQGFDT
;
A
#
# COMPACT_ATOMS: atom_id res chain seq x y z
N MET A 1 35.58 10.48 -9.55
CA MET A 1 34.85 9.51 -8.71
C MET A 1 33.39 9.56 -9.13
N THR A 2 32.91 8.58 -9.88
CA THR A 2 31.52 8.54 -10.33
C THR A 2 30.70 7.96 -9.19
N VAL A 3 29.96 8.79 -8.45
CA VAL A 3 28.99 8.29 -7.47
C VAL A 3 27.96 7.46 -8.24
N SER A 4 27.86 6.17 -7.93
CA SER A 4 26.79 5.35 -8.48
C SER A 4 25.47 6.02 -8.09
N PRO A 5 24.57 6.33 -9.05
CA PRO A 5 23.31 6.94 -8.70
C PRO A 5 22.56 5.99 -7.78
N TRP A 6 22.07 6.52 -6.66
CA TRP A 6 21.22 5.77 -5.74
C TRP A 6 20.01 5.22 -6.51
N ARG A 7 19.96 3.89 -6.65
CA ARG A 7 18.91 3.14 -7.35
C ARG A 7 18.49 1.97 -6.46
N PRO A 8 17.50 2.16 -5.58
CA PRO A 8 17.04 1.06 -4.73
C PRO A 8 16.50 -0.07 -5.61
N SER A 9 16.81 -1.32 -5.27
CA SER A 9 16.34 -2.50 -5.99
C SER A 9 14.83 -2.71 -5.86
N ARG A 10 14.20 -2.10 -4.84
CA ARG A 10 12.76 -2.08 -4.63
C ARG A 10 12.32 -0.68 -4.21
N LEU A 11 11.24 -0.19 -4.80
CA LEU A 11 10.62 1.07 -4.41
C LEU A 11 9.77 0.88 -3.14
N THR A 12 9.88 1.80 -2.19
CA THR A 12 8.96 1.89 -1.05
C THR A 12 7.53 2.11 -1.54
N ARG A 13 6.52 1.87 -0.68
CA ARG A 13 5.12 2.13 -1.06
C ARG A 13 4.88 3.58 -1.48
N ALA A 14 5.50 4.53 -0.76
CA ALA A 14 5.43 5.95 -1.08
C ALA A 14 6.05 6.26 -2.46
N GLN A 15 7.21 5.67 -2.77
CA GLN A 15 7.84 5.84 -4.09
C GLN A 15 7.03 5.21 -5.23
N GLN A 16 6.37 4.07 -4.98
CA GLN A 16 5.48 3.47 -5.97
C GLN A 16 4.25 4.35 -6.22
N GLU A 17 3.72 4.99 -5.18
CA GLU A 17 2.64 5.96 -5.30
C GLU A 17 3.10 7.22 -6.04
N GLU A 18 4.22 7.81 -5.65
CA GLU A 18 4.82 8.96 -6.34
C GLU A 18 4.94 8.70 -7.84
N ARG A 19 5.46 7.54 -8.23
CA ARG A 19 5.55 7.13 -9.64
C ARG A 19 4.19 7.04 -10.31
N ARG A 20 3.18 6.49 -9.64
CA ARG A 20 1.81 6.41 -10.18
C ARG A 20 1.20 7.80 -10.39
N LEU A 21 1.38 8.69 -9.42
CA LEU A 21 0.85 10.06 -9.47
C LEU A 21 1.59 10.90 -10.52
N ALA A 22 2.90 10.74 -10.67
CA ALA A 22 3.66 11.40 -11.73
C ALA A 22 3.21 10.98 -13.13
N ALA A 23 2.78 9.72 -13.30
CA ALA A 23 2.25 9.23 -14.56
C ALA A 23 0.83 9.71 -14.87
N GLN A 24 0.04 10.03 -13.84
CA GLN A 24 -1.39 10.28 -13.95
C GLN A 24 -1.79 11.32 -15.02
N PRO A 25 -1.14 12.49 -15.13
CA PRO A 25 -1.50 13.50 -16.14
C PRO A 25 -1.30 12.98 -17.57
N ALA A 26 -0.29 12.14 -17.80
CA ALA A 26 0.06 11.62 -19.12
C ALA A 26 -0.76 10.38 -19.52
N LEU A 27 -1.42 9.71 -18.57
CA LEU A 27 -2.17 8.47 -18.85
C LEU A 27 -3.38 8.70 -19.77
N ASN A 28 -3.97 9.89 -19.73
CA ASN A 28 -5.13 10.27 -20.56
C ASN A 28 -4.76 11.07 -21.81
N ASP A 29 -3.47 11.35 -22.01
CA ASP A 29 -3.00 12.06 -23.21
C ASP A 29 -3.10 11.13 -24.44
N PRO A 30 -3.92 11.45 -25.45
CA PRO A 30 -4.10 10.61 -26.63
C PRO A 30 -2.86 10.54 -27.52
N SER A 31 -1.90 11.46 -27.36
CA SER A 31 -0.63 11.47 -28.11
C SER A 31 0.41 10.50 -27.55
N ARG A 32 0.22 10.00 -26.32
CA ARG A 32 1.18 9.15 -25.60
C ARG A 32 0.81 7.67 -25.74
N THR A 33 1.71 6.91 -26.36
CA THR A 33 1.52 5.45 -26.51
C THR A 33 1.80 4.73 -25.19
N THR A 34 1.24 3.51 -25.04
CA THR A 34 1.48 2.67 -23.85
C THR A 34 2.96 2.35 -23.67
N LEU A 35 3.67 2.09 -24.76
CA LEU A 35 5.09 1.75 -24.77
C LEU A 35 5.96 2.93 -24.31
N ASP A 36 5.70 4.12 -24.82
CA ASP A 36 6.44 5.33 -24.43
C ASP A 36 6.27 5.65 -22.94
N LEU A 37 5.03 5.57 -22.42
CA LEU A 37 4.78 5.73 -20.98
C LEU A 37 5.46 4.65 -20.15
N ALA A 38 5.43 3.39 -20.60
CA ALA A 38 6.10 2.28 -19.92
C ALA A 38 7.60 2.52 -19.80
N GLN A 39 8.25 2.99 -20.87
CA GLN A 39 9.67 3.33 -20.87
C GLN A 39 9.97 4.54 -19.96
N GLN A 40 9.16 5.61 -20.06
CA GLN A 40 9.34 6.83 -19.25
C GLN A 40 9.27 6.54 -17.75
N PHE A 41 8.32 5.72 -17.32
CA PHE A 41 8.10 5.41 -15.90
C PHE A 41 8.80 4.14 -15.42
N GLY A 42 9.53 3.42 -16.29
CA GLY A 42 10.22 2.19 -15.94
C GLY A 42 9.28 1.11 -15.40
N VAL A 43 8.18 0.87 -16.11
CA VAL A 43 7.17 -0.16 -15.81
C VAL A 43 6.86 -0.98 -17.05
N ALA A 44 6.16 -2.10 -16.89
CA ALA A 44 5.65 -2.86 -18.03
C ALA A 44 4.42 -2.18 -18.64
N GLU A 45 4.17 -2.39 -19.94
CA GLU A 45 2.97 -1.86 -20.63
C GLU A 45 1.66 -2.31 -19.96
N VAL A 46 1.62 -3.54 -19.42
CA VAL A 46 0.46 -4.05 -18.68
C VAL A 46 0.16 -3.22 -17.43
N THR A 47 1.17 -2.62 -16.79
CA THR A 47 1.00 -1.73 -15.65
C THR A 47 0.32 -0.42 -16.06
N ILE A 48 0.72 0.15 -17.21
CA ILE A 48 0.07 1.35 -17.77
C ILE A 48 -1.40 1.08 -18.10
N ARG A 49 -1.70 -0.07 -18.75
CA ARG A 49 -3.08 -0.49 -19.04
C ARG A 49 -3.91 -0.65 -17.77
N ALA A 50 -3.33 -1.25 -16.73
CA ALA A 50 -3.99 -1.42 -15.43
C ALA A 50 -4.28 -0.07 -14.76
N TRP A 51 -3.35 0.89 -14.80
CA TRP A 51 -3.59 2.24 -14.25
C TRP A 51 -4.71 2.97 -15.00
N ARG A 52 -4.71 2.93 -16.33
CA ARG A 52 -5.81 3.48 -17.15
C ARG A 52 -7.16 2.85 -16.80
N ALA A 53 -7.21 1.52 -16.66
CA ALA A 53 -8.44 0.82 -16.28
C ALA A 53 -8.93 1.22 -14.88
N ARG A 54 -8.00 1.37 -13.93
CA ARG A 54 -8.29 1.79 -12.56
C ARG A 54 -8.81 3.23 -12.49
N LEU A 55 -8.20 4.16 -13.23
CA LEU A 55 -8.69 5.55 -13.36
C LEU A 55 -10.09 5.62 -13.96
N ARG A 56 -10.38 4.84 -15.01
CA ARG A 56 -11.72 4.80 -15.62
C ARG A 56 -12.80 4.28 -14.65
N ARG A 57 -12.42 3.38 -13.74
CA ARG A 57 -13.36 2.75 -12.81
C ARG A 57 -13.56 3.58 -11.54
N ASP A 58 -12.48 4.07 -10.95
CA ASP A 58 -12.51 4.65 -9.59
C ASP A 58 -12.17 6.16 -9.57
N GLY A 59 -11.98 6.80 -10.74
CA GLY A 59 -11.72 8.24 -10.87
C GLY A 59 -10.27 8.66 -10.63
N GLU A 60 -10.03 9.96 -10.43
CA GLU A 60 -8.68 10.54 -10.32
C GLU A 60 -7.93 10.12 -9.04
N GLU A 61 -8.64 9.85 -7.95
CA GLU A 61 -8.03 9.41 -6.70
C GLU A 61 -7.53 7.96 -6.76
N ALA A 62 -7.90 7.22 -7.81
CA ALA A 62 -7.71 5.79 -7.90
C ALA A 62 -6.25 5.32 -7.82
N LEU A 63 -5.29 6.17 -8.19
CA LEU A 63 -3.87 5.80 -8.20
C LEU A 63 -3.14 6.07 -6.88
N ARG A 64 -3.76 6.83 -5.96
CA ARG A 64 -3.23 7.07 -4.61
C ARG A 64 -3.16 5.76 -3.83
N ALA A 65 -2.19 5.66 -2.94
CA ALA A 65 -2.13 4.57 -2.00
C ALA A 65 -3.27 4.72 -0.99
N SER A 66 -4.11 3.70 -0.88
CA SER A 66 -5.01 3.61 0.26
C SER A 66 -4.18 3.33 1.51
N ARG A 67 -4.56 3.92 2.65
CA ARG A 67 -4.03 3.50 3.95
C ARG A 67 -4.31 2.01 4.10
N ALA A 68 -3.25 1.22 4.20
CA ALA A 68 -3.41 -0.20 4.49
C ALA A 68 -3.91 -0.30 5.93
N THR A 69 -5.17 -0.69 6.12
CA THR A 69 -5.80 -0.87 7.43
C THR A 69 -5.23 -2.05 8.22
N GLY A 70 -4.26 -2.77 7.65
CA GLY A 70 -3.70 -3.98 8.24
C GLY A 70 -4.68 -5.14 8.20
N ARG A 71 -4.31 -6.24 8.87
CA ARG A 71 -5.27 -7.29 9.21
C ARG A 71 -6.19 -6.72 10.30
N PRO A 72 -7.53 -6.91 10.21
CA PRO A 72 -8.43 -6.52 11.30
C PRO A 72 -7.96 -7.12 12.62
N GLU A 73 -8.14 -6.39 13.72
CA GLU A 73 -7.78 -6.87 15.05
C GLU A 73 -8.43 -8.22 15.34
N ARG A 74 -7.66 -9.14 15.93
CA ARG A 74 -8.17 -10.49 16.24
C ARG A 74 -9.16 -10.50 17.39
N LEU A 75 -9.07 -9.52 18.28
CA LEU A 75 -9.88 -9.41 19.49
C LEU A 75 -10.75 -8.18 19.40
N THR A 76 -12.01 -8.33 19.76
CA THR A 76 -12.91 -7.18 19.96
C THR A 76 -12.49 -6.40 21.21
N ALA A 77 -12.94 -5.15 21.35
CA ALA A 77 -12.66 -4.34 22.54
C ALA A 77 -13.09 -5.08 23.83
N ALA A 78 -14.28 -5.69 23.82
CA ALA A 78 -14.78 -6.47 24.97
C ALA A 78 -13.87 -7.66 25.32
N GLN A 79 -13.28 -8.34 24.32
CA GLN A 79 -12.34 -9.44 24.56
C GLN A 79 -10.98 -8.94 25.09
N GLN A 80 -10.56 -7.75 24.67
CA GLN A 80 -9.35 -7.12 25.21
C GLN A 80 -9.57 -6.74 26.68
N ASP A 81 -10.74 -6.20 27.02
CA ASP A 81 -11.12 -5.87 28.40
C ASP A 81 -11.21 -7.13 29.27
N GLU A 82 -11.79 -8.22 28.74
CA GLU A 82 -11.86 -9.52 29.43
C GLU A 82 -10.46 -10.07 29.74
N ILE A 83 -9.55 -10.03 28.76
CA ILE A 83 -8.16 -10.44 28.97
C ILE A 83 -7.48 -9.54 30.00
N GLY A 84 -7.71 -8.23 29.96
CA GLY A 84 -7.20 -7.29 30.96
C GLY A 84 -7.62 -7.68 32.37
N ALA A 85 -8.92 -7.94 32.58
CA ALA A 85 -9.43 -8.36 33.88
C ALA A 85 -8.86 -9.71 34.36
N ILE A 86 -8.61 -10.65 33.44
CA ILE A 86 -7.97 -11.93 33.76
C ILE A 86 -6.51 -11.71 34.19
N LEU A 87 -5.78 -10.86 33.47
CA LEU A 87 -4.36 -10.57 33.74
C LEU A 87 -4.14 -9.81 35.04
N ASP A 88 -5.05 -8.91 35.40
CA ASP A 88 -5.01 -8.13 36.64
C ASP A 88 -5.53 -8.92 37.87
N GLY A 89 -6.18 -10.06 37.64
CA GLY A 89 -6.72 -10.93 38.68
C GLY A 89 -5.69 -11.86 39.32
N ASP A 90 -6.09 -12.54 40.41
CA ASP A 90 -5.25 -13.58 41.03
C ASP A 90 -5.18 -14.80 40.08
N PRO A 91 -3.98 -15.26 39.68
CA PRO A 91 -3.86 -16.43 38.81
C PRO A 91 -4.44 -17.71 39.43
N ARG A 92 -4.51 -17.80 40.77
CA ARG A 92 -5.18 -18.93 41.45
C ARG A 92 -6.68 -18.96 41.19
N ALA A 93 -7.31 -17.79 41.03
CA ALA A 93 -8.71 -17.69 40.66
C ALA A 93 -8.98 -18.22 39.24
N GLN A 94 -7.93 -18.32 38.42
CA GLN A 94 -7.94 -18.86 37.06
C GLN A 94 -7.39 -20.30 37.00
N GLY A 95 -7.16 -20.95 38.14
CA GLY A 95 -6.67 -22.33 38.22
C GLY A 95 -5.18 -22.53 37.99
N PHE A 96 -4.37 -21.45 38.05
CA PHE A 96 -2.92 -21.55 38.03
C PHE A 96 -2.37 -21.67 39.46
N ASP A 97 -1.43 -22.59 39.69
CA ASP A 97 -0.93 -22.89 41.05
C ASP A 97 -0.07 -21.78 41.69
N THR A 98 0.50 -20.88 40.88
CA THR A 98 1.53 -19.84 41.19
C THR A 98 2.66 -20.28 42.11
#